data_AF-A0A3C1PMM8-F1
#
_entry.id   AF-A0A3C1PMM8-F1
#
_cell.length_a   1.000
_cell.length_b   1.000
_cell.length_c   1.000
_cell.angle_alpha   90.00
_cell.angle_beta   90.00
_cell.angle_gamma   90.00
#
_symmetry.space_group_name_H-M   'P 1'
#
loop_
_entity.id
_entity.type
_entity.pdbx_description
1 polymer ?
#
loop_
_entity_poly.entity_id
_entity_poly.type
_entity_poly.pdbx_seq_one_letter_code
_entity_poly.pdbx_strand_id
1 'polypeptide(L)' 'MNQFSHIDDKGKANMVDVGNKPIQTRTAVAEGRILLSKETIELIKENSLKKGDVLTVAEIAGIQAAKRTS' A
#
# COMPACT_ATOMS: atom_id res chain seq x y z
N MET A 1 28.83 0.01 -10.62
CA MET A 1 28.17 0.36 -9.34
C MET A 1 26.76 0.82 -9.67
N ASN A 2 25.73 0.22 -9.08
CA ASN A 2 24.35 0.63 -9.31
C ASN A 2 24.14 2.04 -8.73
N GLN A 3 23.99 3.02 -9.62
CA GLN A 3 23.64 4.38 -9.24
C GLN A 3 22.17 4.41 -8.83
N PHE A 4 21.86 5.01 -7.69
CA PHE A 4 20.48 5.16 -7.23
C PHE A 4 19.75 6.16 -8.12
N SER A 5 18.52 5.83 -8.54
CA SER A 5 17.73 6.74 -9.37
C SER A 5 17.04 7.84 -8.54
N HIS A 6 16.66 7.55 -7.30
CA HIS A 6 15.88 8.47 -6.45
C HIS A 6 16.74 9.28 -5.45
N ILE A 7 18.06 9.24 -5.59
CA ILE A 7 19.02 9.91 -4.71
C ILE A 7 20.00 10.71 -5.57
N ASP A 8 20.25 11.97 -5.22
CA ASP A 8 21.24 12.83 -5.89
C ASP A 8 22.68 12.50 -5.48
N ASP A 9 23.66 13.13 -6.13
CA ASP A 9 25.08 12.93 -5.85
C ASP A 9 25.51 13.41 -4.45
N LYS A 10 24.64 14.14 -3.74
CA LYS A 10 24.83 14.60 -2.36
C LYS A 10 24.10 13.71 -1.35
N GLY A 11 23.47 12.62 -1.78
CA GLY A 11 22.74 11.69 -0.91
C GLY A 11 21.33 12.15 -0.54
N LYS A 12 20.78 13.19 -1.17
CA LYS A 12 19.43 13.69 -0.91
C LYS A 12 18.40 13.04 -1.83
N ALA A 13 17.17 12.92 -1.35
CA ALA A 13 16.06 12.43 -2.16
C ALA A 13 15.81 13.36 -3.35
N ASN A 14 15.63 12.77 -4.54
CA ASN A 14 15.34 13.48 -5.77
C ASN A 14 14.26 12.74 -6.57
N MET A 15 13.32 13.50 -7.14
CA MET A 15 12.28 12.93 -8.00
C MET A 15 12.85 12.70 -9.39
N VAL A 16 12.71 11.49 -9.91
CA VAL A 16 13.22 11.11 -11.23
C VAL A 16 12.37 11.75 -12.32
N ASP A 17 12.99 12.46 -13.26
CA ASP A 17 12.29 12.90 -14.47
C ASP A 17 11.95 11.69 -15.35
N VAL A 18 10.65 11.54 -15.63
CA VAL A 18 10.10 10.48 -16.48
C VAL A 18 9.35 11.02 -17.69
N GLY A 19 9.41 12.32 -17.97
CA GLY A 19 8.62 12.98 -19.03
C GLY A 19 8.87 12.47 -20.45
N ASN A 20 10.08 11.98 -20.72
CA ASN A 20 10.44 11.40 -22.02
C ASN A 20 10.00 9.94 -22.21
N LYS A 21 9.46 9.30 -21.17
CA LYS A 21 9.04 7.88 -21.26
C LYS A 21 7.66 7.79 -21.92
N PRO A 22 7.45 6.88 -22.87
CA PRO A 22 6.14 6.70 -23.50
C PRO A 22 5.11 6.15 -22.49
N ILE A 23 3.86 6.58 -22.64
CA ILE A 23 2.71 6.07 -21.87
C ILE A 23 2.50 4.59 -22.21
N GLN A 24 2.36 3.75 -21.17
CA GLN A 24 2.11 2.32 -21.30
C GLN A 24 1.16 1.87 -20.19
N THR A 25 0.34 0.85 -20.46
CA THR A 25 -0.45 0.17 -19.44
C THR A 25 0.46 -0.64 -18.53
N ARG A 26 0.38 -0.40 -17.22
CA ARG A 26 1.19 -1.08 -16.20
C ARG A 26 0.28 -1.64 -15.12
N THR A 27 0.65 -2.79 -14.57
CA THR A 27 -0.05 -3.44 -13.45
C THR A 27 0.98 -3.91 -12.43
N ALA A 28 0.66 -3.78 -11.15
CA ALA A 28 1.47 -4.27 -10.05
C ALA A 28 0.57 -4.98 -9.02
N VAL A 29 1.11 -6.00 -8.36
CA VAL A 29 0.42 -6.76 -7.29
C VAL A 29 1.33 -6.76 -6.06
N ALA A 30 0.73 -6.54 -4.89
CA ALA A 30 1.40 -6.57 -3.60
C ALA A 30 0.52 -7.27 -2.56
N GLU A 31 1.14 -7.90 -1.56
CA GLU A 31 0.45 -8.57 -0.46
C GLU A 31 1.06 -8.22 0.89
N GLY A 32 0.29 -8.42 1.95
CA GLY A 32 0.70 -8.21 3.34
C GLY A 32 -0.22 -8.96 4.29
N ARG A 33 0.21 -9.11 5.56
CA ARG A 33 -0.59 -9.78 6.58
C ARG A 33 -0.46 -9.10 7.94
N ILE A 34 -1.54 -9.17 8.72
CA ILE A 34 -1.58 -8.73 10.12
C ILE A 34 -1.73 -9.97 10.98
N LEU A 35 -0.80 -10.19 11.91
CA LEU A 35 -0.87 -11.30 12.87
C LEU A 35 -1.74 -10.88 14.05
N LEU A 36 -2.73 -11.71 14.38
CA LEU A 36 -3.73 -11.45 15.41
C LEU A 36 -3.85 -12.63 16.36
N SER A 37 -4.45 -12.41 17.54
CA SER A 37 -4.81 -13.49 18.44
C SER A 37 -5.97 -14.32 17.86
N LYS A 38 -6.05 -15.59 18.27
CA LYS A 38 -7.13 -16.50 17.84
C LYS A 38 -8.52 -15.93 18.13
N GLU A 39 -8.71 -15.39 19.34
CA GLU A 39 -9.97 -14.75 19.77
C GLU A 39 -10.38 -13.60 18.85
N THR A 40 -9.42 -12.77 18.41
CA THR A 40 -9.72 -11.65 17.51
C THR A 40 -10.19 -12.16 16.15
N ILE A 41 -9.57 -13.23 15.64
CA ILE A 41 -9.95 -13.85 14.36
C ILE A 41 -11.38 -14.41 14.44
N GLU A 42 -11.75 -15.03 15.55
CA GLU A 42 -13.10 -15.55 15.78
C GLU A 42 -14.13 -14.41 15.79
N LEU A 43 -13.86 -13.33 16.53
CA LEU A 43 -14.74 -12.14 16.57
C LEU A 43 -14.91 -11.48 15.20
N ILE A 44 -13.85 -11.43 14.39
CA ILE A 44 -13.92 -10.91 13.01
C ILE A 44 -14.82 -11.79 12.15
N LYS A 45 -14.66 -13.12 12.21
CA LYS A 45 -15.46 -14.07 11.42
C LYS A 45 -16.94 -14.03 11.77
N GLU A 46 -17.26 -13.83 13.05
CA GLU A 46 -18.64 -13.73 13.53
C GLU A 46 -19.23 -12.33 13.35
N ASN A 47 -18.42 -11.35 12.91
CA ASN A 47 -18.80 -9.94 12.82
C ASN A 47 -19.31 -9.35 14.15
N SER A 48 -18.79 -9.86 15.27
CA SER A 48 -19.22 -9.54 16.64
C SER A 48 -18.36 -8.46 17.30
N LEU A 49 -17.54 -7.75 16.53
CA LEU A 49 -16.69 -6.68 17.03
C LEU A 49 -17.52 -5.43 17.35
N LYS A 50 -17.21 -4.78 18.49
CA LYS A 50 -17.83 -3.51 18.90
C LYS A 50 -17.71 -2.38 17.86
N LYS A 51 -16.72 -2.47 16.96
CA LYS A 51 -16.43 -1.47 15.92
C LYS A 51 -17.18 -1.76 14.60
N GLY A 52 -17.97 -2.83 14.52
CA GLY A 52 -18.63 -3.28 13.30
C GLY A 52 -17.71 -4.04 12.35
N ASP A 53 -18.07 -4.03 11.07
CA ASP A 53 -17.36 -4.75 10.01
C ASP A 53 -16.00 -4.11 9.69
N VAL A 54 -14.95 -4.72 10.24
CA VAL A 54 -13.58 -4.23 10.09
C VAL A 54 -12.96 -4.54 8.72
N LEU A 55 -13.43 -5.57 8.01
CA LEU A 55 -12.85 -5.98 6.72
C LEU A 55 -13.31 -5.04 5.61
N THR A 56 -14.61 -4.74 5.57
CA THR A 56 -15.17 -3.79 4.60
C THR A 56 -14.56 -2.39 4.78
N VAL A 57 -14.37 -1.95 6.03
CA VAL A 57 -13.70 -0.67 6.31
C VAL A 57 -12.24 -0.69 5.85
N ALA A 58 -11.51 -1.80 6.05
CA ALA A 58 -10.12 -1.94 5.61
C ALA A 58 -9.98 -1.94 4.08
N GLU A 59 -10.91 -2.55 3.35
CA GLU A 59 -10.94 -2.54 1.88
C GLU A 59 -11.09 -1.12 1.33
N ILE A 60 -12.08 -0.38 1.82
CA ILE A 60 -12.31 1.01 1.42
C ILE A 60 -11.08 1.87 1.75
N ALA A 61 -10.48 1.68 2.92
CA ALA A 61 -9.26 2.38 3.30
C ALA A 61 -8.09 2.07 2.34
N GLY A 62 -7.92 0.81 1.94
CA GLY A 62 -6.89 0.38 0.99
C GLY A 62 -7.05 1.04 -0.39
N ILE A 63 -8.27 1.04 -0.95
CA ILE A 63 -8.57 1.70 -2.23
C ILE A 63 -8.29 3.20 -2.15
N GLN A 64 -8.68 3.85 -1.06
CA GLN A 64 -8.46 5.28 -0.87
C GLN A 64 -6.97 5.61 -0.66
N ALA A 65 -6.22 4.74 0.01
CA ALA A 65 -4.78 4.90 0.19
C ALA A 65 -4.03 4.81 -1.15
N ALA A 66 -4.36 3.81 -1.99
CA ALA A 66 -3.73 3.64 -3.31
C ALA A 66 -3.86 4.88 -4.20
N LYS A 67 -5.02 5.56 -4.16
CA LYS A 67 -5.26 6.81 -4.93
C LYS A 67 -4.57 8.05 -4.37
N ARG A 68 -4.06 7.99 -3.13
CA ARG A 68 -3.34 9.10 -2.47
C ARG A 68 -1.83 8.97 -2.55
N THR A 69 -1.32 7.86 -3.10
CA THR A 69 0.10 7.70 -3.43
C THR A 69 0.40 8.42 -4.75
N SER A 70 1.50 9.17 -4.79
CA SER A 70 1.96 9.96 -5.94
C SER A 70 3.40 9.66 -6.30
#